data_AF-A0A523DFD7-F1
#
_entry.id   AF-A0A523DFD7-F1
#
_cell.length_a   1.000
_cell.length_b   1.000
_cell.length_c   1.000
_cell.angle_alpha   90.00
_cell.angle_beta   90.00
_cell.angle_gamma   90.00
#
_symmetry.space_group_name_H-M   'P 1'
#
loop_
_entity.id
_entity.type
_entity.pdbx_description
1 polymer ?
#
loop_
_entity_poly.entity_id
_entity_poly.type
_entity_poly.pdbx_seq_one_letter_code
_entity_poly.pdbx_strand_id
1 'polypeptide(L)' 'RDHRMIRLHETDPRYGFDRHKGYATADHVAAMVQHGYSPAHRRSFRPSSLLDTIE' A
#
# COMPACT_ATOMS: atom_id res chain seq x y z
N ARG A 1 10.49 -6.69 10.00
CA ARG A 1 9.61 -6.25 8.90
C ARG A 1 9.17 -4.81 9.11
N ASP A 2 8.76 -4.49 10.33
CA ASP A 2 8.19 -3.19 10.70
C ASP A 2 9.14 -2.00 10.48
N HIS A 3 10.42 -2.14 10.83
CA HIS A 3 11.43 -1.09 10.56
C HIS A 3 11.65 -0.81 9.07
N ARG A 4 11.40 -1.78 8.17
CA ARG A 4 11.47 -1.52 6.73
C ARG A 4 10.26 -0.73 6.25
N MET A 5 9.09 -0.98 6.82
CA MET A 5 7.86 -0.28 6.45
C MET A 5 7.86 1.17 6.97
N ILE A 6 8.46 1.41 8.13
CA ILE A 6 8.71 2.77 8.63
C ILE A 6 9.64 3.52 7.67
N ARG A 7 10.80 2.94 7.33
CA ARG A 7 11.72 3.55 6.34
C ARG A 7 11.09 3.77 4.97
N LEU A 8 10.23 2.86 4.55
CA LEU A 8 9.49 3.01 3.30
C LEU A 8 8.52 4.19 3.37
N HIS A 9 7.83 4.39 4.50
CA HIS A 9 6.99 5.55 4.74
C HIS A 9 7.79 6.86 4.80
N GLU A 10 8.97 6.85 5.44
CA GLU A 10 9.88 8.02 5.43
C GLU A 10 10.27 8.42 4.00
N THR A 11 10.39 7.43 3.10
CA THR A 11 10.74 7.66 1.69
C THR A 11 9.51 8.05 0.85
N ASP A 12 8.35 7.49 1.14
CA ASP A 12 7.10 7.76 0.46
C ASP A 12 5.90 7.68 1.44
N PRO A 13 5.51 8.82 2.05
CA PRO A 13 4.51 8.82 3.11
C PRO A 13 3.08 8.60 2.60
N ARG A 14 2.84 8.77 1.30
CA ARG A 14 1.51 8.73 0.66
C ARG A 14 0.75 7.44 0.92
N TYR A 15 1.47 6.34 1.13
CA TYR A 15 0.88 5.01 1.26
C TYR A 15 0.69 4.55 2.70
N GLY A 16 1.10 5.31 3.73
CA GLY A 16 0.85 4.97 5.14
C GLY A 16 1.55 3.69 5.66
N PHE A 17 2.66 3.28 5.04
CA PHE A 17 3.33 2.01 5.37
C PHE A 17 3.75 1.87 6.84
N ASP A 18 4.00 2.98 7.54
CA ASP A 18 4.30 3.01 8.97
C ASP A 18 3.12 2.52 9.84
N ARG A 19 1.88 2.67 9.38
CA ARG A 19 0.67 2.28 10.13
C ARG A 19 0.27 0.83 9.88
N HIS A 20 0.03 0.46 8.62
CA HIS A 20 -0.51 -0.86 8.27
C HIS A 20 0.53 -1.81 7.68
N LYS A 21 1.81 -1.44 7.60
CA LYS A 21 2.93 -2.35 7.24
C LYS A 21 2.75 -3.09 5.90
N GLY A 22 2.01 -2.50 4.96
CA GLY A 22 1.69 -3.07 3.65
C GLY A 22 0.54 -4.09 3.63
N TYR A 23 -0.21 -4.24 4.73
CA TYR A 23 -1.48 -4.94 4.70
C TYR A 23 -2.54 -4.10 3.97
N ALA A 24 -3.39 -4.76 3.18
CA ALA A 24 -4.45 -4.15 2.37
C ALA A 24 -5.63 -3.67 3.24
N THR A 25 -5.36 -2.72 4.12
CA THR A 25 -6.37 -1.99 4.90
C THR A 25 -7.12 -1.00 4.02
N ALA A 26 -8.29 -0.53 4.46
CA ALA A 26 -9.06 0.49 3.73
C ALA A 26 -8.21 1.74 3.41
N ASP A 27 -7.45 2.23 4.39
CA ASP A 27 -6.51 3.35 4.22
C ASP A 27 -5.48 3.08 3.11
N HIS A 28 -4.93 1.86 3.07
CA HIS A 28 -3.93 1.51 2.06
C HIS A 28 -4.53 1.40 0.66
N VAL A 29 -5.70 0.79 0.55
CA VAL A 29 -6.42 0.68 -0.73
C VAL A 29 -6.79 2.08 -1.24
N ALA A 30 -7.29 2.97 -0.38
CA ALA A 30 -7.59 4.35 -0.75
C ALA A 30 -6.35 5.09 -1.28
N ALA A 31 -5.19 4.94 -0.62
CA ALA A 31 -3.94 5.50 -1.10
C ALA A 31 -3.50 4.92 -2.45
N MET A 32 -3.70 3.61 -2.67
CA MET A 32 -3.41 2.95 -3.95
C MET A 32 -4.35 3.41 -5.08
N VAL A 33 -5.63 3.67 -4.79
CA VAL A 33 -6.57 4.27 -5.76
C VAL A 33 -6.12 5.67 -6.14
N GLN A 34 -5.73 6.48 -5.15
CA GLN A 34 -5.36 7.88 -5.38
C GLN A 34 -4.00 8.05 -6.06
N HIS A 35 -3.04 7.18 -5.78
CA HIS A 35 -1.64 7.35 -6.20
C HIS A 35 -1.12 6.23 -7.12
N GLY A 36 -1.91 5.19 -7.36
CA GLY A 36 -1.52 4.00 -8.09
C GLY A 36 -0.63 3.06 -7.27
N TYR A 37 0.06 2.14 -7.95
CA TYR A 37 1.01 1.23 -7.31
C TYR A 37 2.36 1.90 -7.08
N SER A 38 2.78 2.05 -5.83
CA SER A 38 4.20 2.27 -5.47
C SER A 38 5.13 1.13 -5.92
N PRO A 39 6.44 1.40 -6.10
CA PRO A 39 7.46 0.39 -6.43
C PRO A 39 7.56 -0.75 -5.42
N ALA A 40 7.15 -0.54 -4.17
CA ALA A 40 7.19 -1.57 -3.11
C ALA A 40 6.02 -2.57 -3.19
N HIS A 41 4.98 -2.27 -3.98
CA HIS A 41 3.86 -3.19 -4.13
C HIS A 41 4.21 -4.40 -4.99
N ARG A 42 3.72 -5.56 -4.55
CA ARG A 42 3.84 -6.80 -5.31
C ARG A 42 2.73 -6.86 -6.34
N ARG A 43 3.04 -6.59 -7.61
CA ARG A 43 2.06 -6.60 -8.72
C ARG A 43 1.36 -7.95 -8.94
N SER A 44 1.97 -9.04 -8.49
CA SER A 44 1.36 -10.39 -8.52
C SER A 44 0.38 -10.64 -7.38
N PHE A 45 0.37 -9.78 -6.35
CA PHE A 45 -0.57 -9.87 -5.25
C PHE A 45 -1.86 -9.15 -5.65
N ARG A 46 -2.89 -9.94 -5.95
CA ARG A 46 -4.20 -9.46 -6.38
C ARG A 46 -5.27 -10.02 -5.44
N PRO A 47 -5.55 -9.37 -4.30
CA PRO A 47 -6.71 -9.71 -3.49
C PRO A 47 -7.97 -9.45 -4.31
N SER A 48 -8.93 -10.37 -4.28
CA SER A 48 -10.20 -10.20 -4.98
C SER A 48 -10.90 -8.89 -4.60
N SER A 49 -10.83 -8.50 -3.33
CA SER A 49 -11.41 -7.24 -2.82
C SER A 49 -10.72 -5.96 -3.31
N LEU A 50 -9.49 -6.07 -3.84
CA LEU A 50 -8.71 -4.92 -4.30
C LEU A 50 -8.97 -4.64 -5.79
N LEU A 51 -9.40 -5.66 -6.54
CA LEU A 51 -9.79 -5.55 -7.95
C LEU A 51 -11.07 -4.73 -8.13
N ASP A 52 -12.01 -4.80 -7.18
CA ASP A 52 -13.27 -4.03 -7.23
C ASP A 52 -13.10 -2.53 -6.94
N THR A 53 -11.93 -2.13 -6.42
CA THR A 53 -11.70 -0.76 -5.91
C THR A 53 -10.75 0.06 -6.79
N ILE A 54 -9.91 -0.59 -7.59
CA ILE A 54 -8.94 0.06 -8.49
C ILE A 54 -9.34 -0.29 -9.93
N GLU A 55 -10.21 0.54 -10.51
CA GLU A 55 -10.54 0.55 -11.95
C GLU A 55 -9.51 1.40 -12.73
#